data_AF-A0A4Q8B585-F1
#
_entry.id   AF-A0A4Q8B585-F1
#
_cell.length_a   1.000
_cell.length_b   1.000
_cell.length_c   1.000
_cell.angle_alpha   90.00
_cell.angle_beta   90.00
_cell.angle_gamma   90.00
#
_symmetry.space_group_name_H-M   'P 1'
#
loop_
_entity.id
_entity.type
_entity.pdbx_description
1 polymer ?
#
loop_
_entity_poly.entity_id
_entity_poly.type
_entity_poly.pdbx_seq_one_letter_code
_entity_poly.pdbx_strand_id
1 'polypeptide(L)' 'MDDAYVVGDPDGLSPLLQEIRDAVARELHAQLAMRADRLDLADLPEVAYQVTLRVDDVLNRRRPATGATAVVPSP' A
#
# COMPACT_ATOMS: atom_id res chain seq x y z
N MET A 1 -14.48 1.92 19.95
CA MET A 1 -15.32 1.31 18.92
C MET A 1 -16.25 2.39 18.41
N ASP A 2 -15.77 3.19 17.47
CA ASP A 2 -16.58 3.94 16.51
C ASP A 2 -15.61 4.65 15.56
N ASP A 3 -15.86 4.52 14.26
CA ASP A 3 -15.71 5.57 13.25
C ASP A 3 -15.83 4.95 11.86
N ALA A 4 -17.05 5.03 11.35
CA ALA A 4 -17.34 5.38 9.96
C ALA A 4 -17.15 4.30 8.89
N TYR A 5 -18.04 3.30 8.88
CA TYR A 5 -18.61 2.83 7.62
C TYR A 5 -19.45 3.98 7.03
N VAL A 6 -18.81 4.93 6.35
CA VAL A 6 -19.55 5.94 5.58
C VAL A 6 -20.17 5.23 4.39
N VAL A 7 -21.49 5.12 4.46
CA VAL A 7 -22.39 4.85 3.34
C VAL A 7 -22.03 5.80 2.20
N GLY A 8 -21.41 5.27 1.14
CA GLY A 8 -21.03 6.04 -0.05
C GLY A 8 -19.86 5.46 -0.85
N ASP A 9 -19.00 4.66 -0.21
CA ASP A 9 -17.89 3.97 -0.89
C ASP A 9 -18.31 2.53 -1.24
N PRO A 10 -18.34 2.11 -2.54
CA PRO A 10 -18.77 0.77 -2.93
C PRO A 10 -17.97 -0.37 -2.27
N ASP A 11 -16.75 -0.09 -1.78
CA ASP A 11 -15.85 -1.10 -1.23
C ASP A 11 -15.88 -1.20 0.30
N GLY A 12 -16.41 -0.19 1.01
CA GLY A 12 -16.38 -0.14 2.48
C GLY A 12 -14.96 -0.17 3.10
N LEU A 13 -13.93 0.09 2.29
CA LEU A 13 -12.53 0.05 2.68
C LEU A 13 -12.09 1.41 3.21
N SER A 14 -11.31 1.42 4.29
CA SER A 14 -10.65 2.66 4.73
C SER A 14 -9.71 3.19 3.63
N PRO A 15 -9.41 4.50 3.60
CA PRO A 15 -8.51 5.07 2.59
C PRO A 15 -7.13 4.39 2.53
N LEU A 16 -6.61 3.90 3.66
CA LEU A 16 -5.36 3.13 3.69
C LEU A 16 -5.51 1.79 2.97
N LEU A 17 -6.61 1.08 3.21
CA LEU A 17 -6.87 -0.21 2.58
C LEU A 17 -7.09 -0.07 1.07
N GLN A 18 -7.70 1.02 0.62
CA GLN A 18 -7.82 1.34 -0.81
C GLN A 18 -6.44 1.53 -1.46
N GLU A 19 -5.55 2.30 -0.82
CA GLU A 19 -4.19 2.49 -1.35
C GLU A 19 -3.38 1.19 -1.38
N ILE A 20 -3.49 0.37 -0.33
CA ILE A 20 -2.84 -0.94 -0.28
C ILE A 20 -3.37 -1.82 -1.42
N ARG A 21 -4.69 -1.89 -1.60
CA ARG A 21 -5.31 -2.67 -2.68
C ARG A 21 -4.80 -2.21 -4.04
N ASP A 22 -4.76 -0.92 -4.30
CA ASP A 22 -4.32 -0.37 -5.59
C ASP A 22 -2.83 -0.65 -5.84
N ALA A 23 -2.02 -0.61 -4.78
CA ALA A 23 -0.62 -1.02 -4.81
C ALA A 23 -0.47 -2.49 -5.18
N VAL A 24 -1.21 -3.38 -4.51
CA VAL A 24 -1.20 -4.83 -4.76
C VAL A 24 -1.69 -5.14 -6.16
N ALA A 25 -2.82 -4.57 -6.59
CA ALA A 25 -3.40 -4.82 -7.91
C ALA A 25 -2.43 -4.39 -9.03
N ARG A 26 -1.81 -3.21 -8.89
CA ARG A 26 -0.82 -2.72 -9.85
C ARG A 26 0.40 -3.65 -9.93
N GLU A 27 0.87 -4.15 -8.80
CA GLU A 27 1.98 -5.09 -8.76
C GLU A 27 1.61 -6.43 -9.42
N LEU A 28 0.46 -7.01 -9.08
CA LEU A 28 -0.01 -8.25 -9.69
C LEU A 28 -0.20 -8.12 -11.21
N HIS A 29 -0.74 -6.99 -11.67
CA HIS A 29 -0.84 -6.70 -13.10
C HIS A 29 0.52 -6.65 -13.79
N ALA A 30 1.54 -6.03 -13.16
CA ALA A 30 2.89 -6.00 -13.69
C ALA A 30 3.49 -7.42 -13.75
N GLN A 31 3.32 -8.20 -12.68
CA GLN A 31 3.83 -9.58 -12.59
C GLN A 31 3.19 -10.50 -13.65
N LEU A 32 1.89 -10.34 -13.92
CA LEU A 32 1.18 -11.04 -14.99
C LEU A 32 1.68 -10.63 -16.37
N ALA A 33 1.82 -9.32 -16.63
CA ALA A 33 2.31 -8.82 -17.91
C ALA A 33 3.74 -9.32 -18.22
N MET A 34 4.59 -9.43 -17.21
CA MET A 34 5.95 -9.98 -17.35
C MET A 34 5.98 -11.49 -17.64
N ARG A 35 4.92 -12.22 -17.28
CA ARG A 35 4.84 -13.70 -17.37
C ARG A 35 3.79 -14.19 -18.35
N ALA A 36 3.50 -13.39 -19.39
CA ALA A 36 2.55 -13.73 -20.44
C ALA A 36 1.16 -14.12 -19.89
N ASP A 37 0.66 -13.31 -18.95
CA ASP A 37 -0.65 -13.43 -18.31
C ASP A 37 -0.86 -14.72 -17.49
N ARG A 38 0.23 -15.33 -17.00
CA ARG A 38 0.17 -16.53 -16.16
C ARG A 38 1.13 -16.43 -14.98
N LEU A 39 0.69 -16.91 -13.82
CA LEU A 39 1.52 -17.12 -12.64
C LEU A 39 1.55 -18.61 -12.31
N ASP A 40 2.73 -19.21 -12.31
CA ASP A 40 2.90 -20.58 -11.86
C ASP A 40 3.17 -20.61 -10.34
N LEU A 41 2.94 -21.77 -9.72
CA LEU A 41 3.14 -21.93 -8.28
C LEU A 41 4.58 -21.61 -7.85
N ALA A 42 5.55 -21.85 -8.73
CA ALA A 42 6.96 -21.54 -8.52
C ALA A 42 7.25 -20.03 -8.44
N ASP A 43 6.40 -19.18 -9.03
CA ASP A 43 6.55 -17.72 -9.01
C ASP A 43 6.04 -17.09 -7.71
N LEU A 44 5.16 -17.80 -6.97
CA LEU A 44 4.48 -17.23 -5.81
C LEU A 44 5.42 -16.64 -4.74
N PRO A 45 6.56 -17.27 -4.39
CA PRO A 45 7.46 -16.70 -3.39
C PRO A 45 8.01 -15.32 -3.81
N GLU A 46 8.37 -15.15 -5.08
CA GLU A 46 8.88 -13.88 -5.60
C GLU A 46 7.78 -12.82 -5.69
N VAL A 47 6.61 -13.19 -6.21
CA VAL A 47 5.46 -12.28 -6.31
C VAL A 47 5.01 -11.82 -4.92
N ALA A 48 4.95 -12.73 -3.94
CA ALA A 48 4.61 -12.39 -2.57
C ALA A 48 5.62 -11.41 -1.95
N TYR A 49 6.92 -11.58 -2.26
CA TYR A 49 7.95 -10.66 -1.81
C TYR A 49 7.78 -9.26 -2.42
N GLN A 50 7.56 -9.16 -3.73
CA GLN A 50 7.35 -7.86 -4.40
C GLN A 50 6.09 -7.15 -3.90
N VAL A 51 5.00 -7.89 -3.71
CA VAL A 51 3.78 -7.35 -3.08
C VAL A 51 4.07 -6.83 -1.68
N THR A 52 4.85 -7.56 -0.87
CA THR A 52 5.21 -7.14 0.48
C THR A 52 5.97 -5.82 0.49
N LEU A 53 6.96 -5.66 -0.40
CA LEU A 53 7.69 -4.40 -0.56
C LEU A 53 6.76 -3.25 -0.95
N ARG A 54 5.80 -3.52 -1.84
CA ARG A 54 4.86 -2.50 -2.29
C ARG A 54 3.89 -2.05 -1.20
N VAL A 55 3.49 -2.97 -0.33
CA VAL A 55 2.69 -2.64 0.86
C VAL A 55 3.51 -1.82 1.84
N ASP A 56 4.75 -2.22 2.12
CA ASP A 56 5.66 -1.50 3.01
C ASP A 56 5.89 -0.05 2.53
N ASP A 57 6.09 0.15 1.22
CA ASP A 57 6.17 1.48 0.59
C ASP A 57 4.95 2.36 0.91
N VAL A 58 3.73 1.82 0.78
CA VAL A 58 2.49 2.56 1.06
C VAL A 58 2.42 2.95 2.54
N LEU A 59 2.75 2.01 3.43
CA LEU A 59 2.75 2.25 4.87
C LEU A 59 3.78 3.30 5.27
N ASN A 60 4.99 3.25 4.70
CA ASN A 60 6.06 4.19 5.01
C ASN A 60 5.82 5.60 4.45
N ARG A 61 5.18 5.73 3.28
CA ARG A 61 4.82 7.06 2.72
C ARG A 61 3.81 7.82 3.56
N ARG A 62 2.93 7.11 4.28
CA ARG A 62 1.96 7.71 5.18
C ARG A 62 2.52 8.02 6.57
N ARG A 63 3.75 7.59 6.88
CA ARG A 63 4.38 7.92 8.15
C ARG A 63 4.68 9.42 8.17
N PRO A 64 4.05 10.21 9.06
CA PRO A 64 4.40 11.62 9.19
C PRO A 64 5.88 11.72 9.58
N ALA A 65 6.62 12.62 8.91
CA ALA A 65 8.01 12.91 9.23
C ALA A 65 8.08 13.33 10.71
N THR A 66 8.43 12.37 11.57
CA THR A 66 8.48 12.61 13.00
C THR A 66 9.77 13.40 13.26
N GLY A 67 9.63 14.69 13.55
CA GLY A 67 10.70 15.50 14.15
C GLY A 67 11.46 16.43 13.20
N ALA A 68 10.78 17.38 12.58
CA ALA A 68 11.37 18.72 12.42
C ALA A 68 10.73 19.62 13.49
N THR A 69 11.07 19.36 14.75
CA THR A 69 10.88 20.36 15.80
C THR A 69 11.77 21.53 15.41
N ALA A 70 11.18 22.55 14.79
CA ALA A 70 11.84 23.82 14.57
C ALA A 70 12.21 24.35 15.96
N VAL A 71 13.45 24.16 16.36
CA VAL A 71 14.04 24.88 17.48
C VAL A 71 14.07 26.33 17.03
N VAL A 72 13.08 27.10 17.49
CA VAL A 72 13.05 28.55 17.34
C VAL A 72 14.17 29.09 18.23
N PRO A 73 15.26 29.67 17.71
CA PRO A 73 16.20 30.38 18.56
C PRO A 73 15.47 31.59 19.15
N SER A 74 15.40 31.64 20.49
CA SER A 74 14.91 32.79 21.26
C SER A 74 15.92 33.96 21.17
N PRO A 75 15.44 35.21 21.38
CA PRO A 75 15.98 36.44 20.76
C PRO A 75 17.34 36.91 21.27
#